data_AF-A0A1W9W1N2-F1
#
_entry.id   AF-A0A1W9W1N2-F1
#
_cell.length_a   1.000
_cell.length_b   1.000
_cell.length_c   1.000
_cell.angle_alpha   90.00
_cell.angle_beta   90.00
_cell.angle_gamma   90.00
#
_symmetry.space_group_name_H-M   'P 1'
#
loop_
_entity.id
_entity.type
_entity.pdbx_description
1 polymer ?
#
loop_
_entity_poly.entity_id
_entity_poly.type
_entity_poly.pdbx_seq_one_letter_code
_entity_poly.pdbx_strand_id
1 'polypeptide(L)'
;MTKDEESKIITPKELKQIRARCEKATPGPWISYLEGRDHTSGSSFIMTGIGESRGEDIELSGATASDQDFIAQARQDIPRLLKEIEHLYGIISRLTPKQASIADHDTVSHW
;
A
#
# COMPACT_ATOMS: atom_id res chain seq x y z
N MET A 1 9.21 13.61 -24.56
CA MET A 1 8.69 13.07 -23.29
C MET A 1 8.18 14.25 -22.48
N THR A 2 6.88 14.35 -22.25
CA THR A 2 6.31 15.44 -21.44
C THR A 2 6.61 15.18 -19.96
N LYS A 3 6.64 16.25 -19.15
CA LYS A 3 6.86 16.21 -17.70
C LYS A 3 5.87 15.30 -16.93
N ASP A 4 4.84 14.80 -17.61
CA ASP A 4 3.77 13.99 -17.03
C ASP A 4 4.18 12.52 -16.81
N GLU A 5 5.23 12.04 -17.50
CA GLU A 5 5.77 10.68 -17.35
C GLU A 5 6.76 10.54 -16.18
N GLU A 6 7.18 11.65 -15.56
CA GLU A 6 8.13 11.67 -14.43
C GLU A 6 7.51 11.30 -13.08
N SER A 7 6.18 11.10 -12.99
CA SER A 7 5.48 10.79 -11.73
C SER A 7 5.01 9.33 -11.62
N LYS A 8 5.88 8.36 -11.95
CA LYS A 8 5.57 6.91 -11.82
C LYS A 8 6.15 6.23 -10.58
N ILE A 9 6.93 6.92 -9.75
CA ILE A 9 7.59 6.34 -8.58
C ILE A 9 7.01 6.91 -7.28
N ILE A 10 6.51 6.03 -6.41
CA ILE A 10 6.02 6.41 -5.08
C ILE A 10 7.21 6.87 -4.23
N THR A 11 7.23 8.14 -3.84
CA THR A 11 8.30 8.68 -3.00
C THR A 11 8.28 8.08 -1.59
N PRO A 12 9.40 8.11 -0.84
CA PRO A 12 9.41 7.67 0.56
C PRO A 12 8.39 8.41 1.44
N LYS A 13 8.11 9.69 1.12
CA LYS A 13 7.10 10.49 1.82
C LYS A 13 5.69 9.97 1.55
N GLU A 14 5.36 9.70 0.29
CA GLU A 14 4.05 9.14 -0.08
C GLU A 14 3.86 7.73 0.50
N LEU A 15 4.91 6.91 0.50
CA LEU A 15 4.88 5.58 1.10
C LEU A 15 4.52 5.64 2.59
N LYS A 16 5.13 6.57 3.33
CA LYS A 16 4.76 6.85 4.74
C LYS A 16 3.31 7.32 4.88
N GLN A 17 2.82 8.15 3.96
CA GLN A 17 1.43 8.62 3.99
C GLN A 17 0.42 7.51 3.69
N ILE A 18 0.75 6.57 2.79
CA ILE A 18 -0.10 5.39 2.51
C ILE A 18 -0.09 4.47 3.73
N ARG A 19 1.08 4.19 4.31
CA ARG A 19 1.23 3.43 5.56
C ARG A 19 0.38 4.02 6.69
N ALA A 20 0.50 5.33 6.93
CA ALA A 20 -0.26 6.00 7.97
C ALA A 20 -1.79 5.93 7.75
N ARG A 21 -2.26 5.98 6.49
CA ARG A 21 -3.69 5.77 6.18
C ARG A 21 -4.13 4.34 6.50
N CYS A 22 -3.30 3.36 6.15
CA CYS A 22 -3.57 1.95 6.41
C CYS A 22 -3.61 1.61 7.91
N GLU A 23 -2.71 2.20 8.70
CA GLU A 23 -2.63 2.01 10.15
C GLU A 23 -3.77 2.70 10.92
N LYS A 24 -4.33 3.80 10.37
CA LYS A 24 -5.48 4.50 10.95
C LYS A 24 -6.82 3.83 10.66
N ALA A 25 -6.92 3.02 9.60
CA ALA A 25 -8.12 2.24 9.32
C ALA A 25 -8.31 1.13 10.36
N THR A 26 -9.54 0.62 10.51
CA THR A 26 -9.81 -0.48 11.45
C THR A 26 -8.91 -1.68 11.14
N PRO A 27 -8.38 -2.38 12.16
CA PRO A 27 -7.55 -3.56 11.96
C PRO A 27 -8.25 -4.62 11.09
N GLY A 28 -7.45 -5.33 10.29
CA GLY A 28 -7.93 -6.50 9.55
C GLY A 28 -8.05 -7.75 10.44
N PRO A 29 -8.57 -8.87 9.91
CA PRO A 29 -9.05 -9.02 8.54
C PRO A 29 -10.34 -8.24 8.27
N TRP A 30 -10.58 -7.86 7.02
CA TRP A 30 -11.87 -7.35 6.55
C TRP A 30 -12.45 -8.41 5.62
N ILE A 31 -13.69 -8.82 5.87
CA ILE A 31 -14.34 -9.90 5.12
C ILE A 31 -15.66 -9.37 4.57
N SER A 32 -15.82 -9.43 3.25
CA SER A 32 -17.04 -9.02 2.56
C SER A 32 -18.11 -10.10 2.70
N TYR A 33 -19.22 -9.77 3.37
CA TYR A 33 -20.43 -10.58 3.43
C TYR A 33 -21.52 -9.92 2.59
N LEU A 34 -22.02 -10.64 1.61
CA LEU A 34 -23.11 -10.20 0.73
C LEU A 34 -24.38 -11.02 1.00
N GLU A 35 -25.51 -10.32 1.09
CA GLU A 35 -26.83 -10.94 1.17
C GLU A 35 -27.14 -11.66 -0.14
N GLY A 36 -27.65 -12.89 -0.05
CA GLY A 36 -27.90 -13.79 -1.17
C GLY A 36 -26.68 -14.58 -1.64
N ARG A 37 -25.45 -14.19 -1.25
CA ARG A 37 -24.21 -14.95 -1.54
C ARG A 37 -23.71 -15.68 -0.31
N ASP A 38 -23.52 -14.96 0.79
CA ASP A 38 -22.82 -15.43 1.99
C ASP A 38 -23.77 -15.59 3.19
N HIS A 39 -24.92 -14.91 3.16
CA HIS A 39 -26.00 -15.03 4.14
C HIS A 39 -27.37 -14.76 3.46
N THR A 40 -28.46 -15.11 4.12
CA THR A 40 -29.81 -15.10 3.51
C THR A 40 -30.72 -13.98 4.00
N SER A 41 -30.26 -13.13 4.91
CA SER A 41 -31.05 -12.04 5.47
C SER A 41 -30.16 -10.92 6.01
N GLY A 42 -30.63 -9.68 5.91
CA GLY A 42 -29.96 -8.49 6.46
C GLY A 42 -29.16 -7.73 5.39
N SER A 43 -28.59 -6.58 5.74
CA SER A 43 -27.73 -5.81 4.84
C SER A 43 -26.46 -6.58 4.46
N SER A 44 -25.90 -6.27 3.28
CA SER A 44 -24.51 -6.64 2.96
C SER A 44 -23.54 -5.74 3.71
N PHE A 45 -22.43 -6.29 4.20
CA PHE A 45 -21.47 -5.55 5.03
C PHE A 45 -20.05 -6.10 4.92
N ILE A 46 -19.08 -5.28 5.32
CA ILE A 46 -17.71 -5.72 5.57
C ILE A 46 -17.55 -5.97 7.07
N MET A 47 -17.28 -7.23 7.42
CA MET A 47 -16.91 -7.63 8.77
C MET A 47 -15.48 -7.22 9.07
N THR A 48 -15.24 -6.52 10.18
CA THR A 48 -13.89 -6.15 10.63
C THR A 48 -13.43 -7.00 11.81
N GLY A 49 -12.26 -7.63 11.71
CA GLY A 49 -11.74 -8.54 12.74
C GLY A 49 -12.50 -9.88 12.83
N ILE A 50 -12.01 -10.78 13.68
CA ILE A 50 -12.63 -12.09 13.96
C ILE A 50 -12.42 -12.48 15.44
N GLY A 51 -13.30 -13.30 16.00
CA GLY A 51 -13.18 -13.76 17.39
C GLY A 51 -13.09 -12.59 18.37
N GLU A 52 -12.10 -12.60 19.26
CA GLU A 52 -11.89 -11.53 20.25
C GLU A 52 -11.47 -10.18 19.64
N SER A 53 -11.00 -10.16 18.39
CA SER A 53 -10.64 -8.92 17.68
C SER A 53 -11.75 -8.39 16.77
N ARG A 54 -12.94 -8.99 16.81
CA ARG A 54 -14.11 -8.57 16.05
C ARG A 54 -14.50 -7.13 16.43
N GLY A 55 -14.46 -6.24 15.45
CA GLY A 55 -14.89 -4.84 15.56
C GLY A 55 -16.32 -4.63 15.08
N GLU A 56 -16.69 -3.39 14.77
CA GLU A 56 -17.98 -3.04 14.15
C GLU A 56 -18.02 -3.40 12.66
N ASP A 57 -19.23 -3.59 12.12
CA ASP A 57 -19.45 -3.78 10.69
C ASP A 57 -19.40 -2.45 9.92
N ILE A 58 -18.89 -2.52 8.69
CA ILE A 58 -18.91 -1.40 7.76
C ILE A 58 -19.97 -1.71 6.71
N GLU A 59 -21.07 -0.95 6.74
CA GLU A 59 -22.09 -0.98 5.69
C GLU A 59 -21.77 0.05 4.61
N LEU A 60 -21.94 -0.33 3.34
CA LEU A 60 -21.63 0.52 2.19
C LEU A 60 -22.89 0.76 1.35
N SER A 61 -23.44 1.97 1.45
CA SER A 61 -24.56 2.38 0.61
C SER A 61 -24.10 2.73 -0.81
N GLY A 62 -24.73 2.10 -1.81
CA GLY A 62 -24.47 2.36 -3.23
C GLY A 62 -23.25 1.65 -3.82
N ALA A 63 -22.56 0.81 -3.04
CA ALA A 63 -21.49 -0.05 -3.53
C ALA A 63 -22.07 -1.27 -4.26
N THR A 64 -21.43 -1.68 -5.35
CA THR A 64 -21.68 -3.00 -5.93
C THR A 64 -21.01 -4.09 -5.08
N ALA A 65 -21.42 -5.34 -5.28
CA ALA A 65 -20.74 -6.51 -4.73
C ALA A 65 -19.22 -6.47 -4.96
N SER A 66 -18.81 -6.12 -6.19
CA SER A 66 -17.39 -6.02 -6.57
C SER A 66 -16.67 -4.89 -5.86
N ASP A 67 -17.33 -3.75 -5.62
CA ASP A 67 -16.73 -2.64 -4.86
C ASP A 67 -16.48 -3.05 -3.41
N GLN A 68 -17.45 -3.72 -2.78
CA GLN A 68 -17.33 -4.21 -1.41
C GLN A 68 -16.20 -5.23 -1.27
N ASP A 69 -16.13 -6.20 -2.19
CA ASP A 69 -15.07 -7.21 -2.23
C ASP A 69 -13.69 -6.56 -2.44
N PHE A 70 -13.58 -5.60 -3.36
CA PHE A 70 -12.34 -4.87 -3.61
C PHE A 70 -11.87 -4.11 -2.36
N ILE A 71 -12.76 -3.39 -1.69
CA ILE A 71 -12.43 -2.62 -0.46
C ILE A 71 -11.98 -3.57 0.65
N ALA A 72 -12.68 -4.69 0.85
CA ALA A 72 -12.31 -5.68 1.84
C ALA A 72 -10.90 -6.24 1.57
N GLN A 73 -10.61 -6.63 0.33
CA GLN A 73 -9.30 -7.18 -0.08
C GLN A 73 -8.17 -6.13 0.01
N ALA A 74 -8.45 -4.90 -0.40
CA ALA A 74 -7.47 -3.81 -0.36
C ALA A 74 -6.90 -3.59 1.06
N ARG A 75 -7.71 -3.84 2.11
CA ARG A 75 -7.25 -3.73 3.50
C ARG A 75 -6.11 -4.71 3.81
N GLN A 76 -6.10 -5.91 3.24
CA GLN A 76 -5.01 -6.88 3.45
C GLN A 76 -3.89 -6.71 2.43
N ASP A 77 -4.22 -6.33 1.20
CA ASP A 77 -3.22 -6.19 0.14
C ASP A 77 -2.33 -4.97 0.33
N ILE A 78 -2.86 -3.81 0.73
CA ILE A 78 -2.07 -2.59 0.90
C ILE A 78 -0.89 -2.77 1.88
N PRO A 79 -1.05 -3.34 3.10
CA PRO A 79 0.09 -3.64 3.97
C PRO A 79 1.15 -4.52 3.32
N ARG A 80 0.75 -5.53 2.53
CA ARG A 80 1.66 -6.46 1.85
C ARG A 80 2.41 -5.74 0.73
N LEU A 81 1.72 -4.93 -0.06
CA LEU A 81 2.30 -4.12 -1.13
C LEU A 81 3.28 -3.09 -0.57
N LEU A 82 2.96 -2.42 0.55
CA LEU A 82 3.87 -1.50 1.23
C LEU A 82 5.17 -2.20 1.65
N LYS A 83 5.07 -3.39 2.25
CA LYS A 83 6.24 -4.19 2.64
C LYS A 83 7.08 -4.58 1.43
N GLU A 84 6.44 -4.96 0.33
CA GLU A 84 7.15 -5.33 -0.90
C GLU A 84 7.85 -4.12 -1.54
N ILE A 85 7.21 -2.96 -1.59
CA ILE A 85 7.84 -1.73 -2.10
C ILE A 85 9.06 -1.35 -1.26
N GLU A 86 8.97 -1.41 0.07
CA GLU A 86 10.11 -1.15 0.97
C GLU A 86 11.26 -2.15 0.72
N HIS A 87 10.93 -3.43 0.53
CA HIS A 87 11.90 -4.47 0.20
C HIS A 87 12.61 -4.19 -1.13
N LEU A 88 11.84 -3.87 -2.19
CA LEU A 88 12.38 -3.52 -3.51
C LEU A 88 13.25 -2.28 -3.46
N TYR A 89 12.85 -1.23 -2.73
CA TYR A 89 13.68 -0.04 -2.53
C TYR A 89 14.98 -0.36 -1.79
N GLY A 90 14.93 -1.26 -0.80
CA GLY A 90 16.12 -1.77 -0.13
C GLY A 90 17.07 -2.52 -1.08
N ILE A 91 16.54 -3.35 -1.98
CA ILE A 91 17.32 -4.03 -3.03
C ILE A 91 17.94 -3.00 -3.98
N ILE A 92 17.14 -2.09 -4.52
CA ILE A 92 17.60 -1.08 -5.48
C ILE A 92 18.72 -0.24 -4.85
N SER A 93 18.56 0.22 -3.61
CA SER A 93 19.58 1.00 -2.91
C SER A 93 20.91 0.26 -2.68
N ARG A 94 20.92 -1.09 -2.67
CA ARG A 94 22.14 -1.90 -2.58
C ARG A 94 22.77 -2.14 -3.95
N LEU A 95 21.96 -2.20 -5.00
CA LEU A 95 22.38 -2.47 -6.37
C LEU A 95 22.81 -1.22 -7.13
N THR A 96 22.33 -0.03 -6.75
CA THR A 96 22.87 1.22 -7.26
C THR A 96 24.16 1.56 -6.51
N PRO A 97 25.33 1.54 -7.18
CA PRO A 97 26.53 2.07 -6.56
C PRO A 97 26.24 3.52 -6.14
N LYS A 98 26.56 3.88 -4.89
CA LYS A 98 26.77 5.30 -4.52
C LYS A 98 27.56 5.90 -5.67
N GLN A 99 27.06 6.96 -6.32
CA GLN A 99 27.76 7.68 -7.38
C GLN A 99 29.26 7.60 -7.14
N ALA A 100 29.94 6.86 -8.02
CA ALA A 100 31.35 6.60 -7.88
C ALA A 100 32.06 7.94 -7.69
N SER A 101 32.78 8.04 -6.57
CA SER A 101 33.81 9.05 -6.37
C SER A 101 34.74 9.02 -7.60
N ILE A 102 34.56 10.03 -8.46
CA ILE A 102 35.43 10.43 -9.56
C ILE A 102 35.37 11.97 -9.50
N ALA A 103 36.40 12.75 -9.16
CA ALA A 103 37.82 12.47 -9.00
C ALA A 103 38.44 13.39 -7.93
N ASP A 104 39.11 12.79 -6.94
CA ASP A 104 40.32 13.33 -6.32
C ASP A 104 41.50 12.66 -7.06
N HIS A 105 41.98 13.32 -8.13
CA HIS A 105 43.23 13.12 -8.90
C HIS A 105 42.99 13.88 -10.22
N ASP A 106 43.60 15.03 -10.55
CA ASP A 106 45.01 15.34 -10.53
C ASP A 106 45.28 16.82 -10.18
N THR A 107 45.93 17.04 -9.04
CA THR A 107 46.83 18.18 -8.85
C THR A 107 48.24 17.74 -9.22
N VAL A 108 48.62 17.88 -10.49
CA VAL A 108 50.05 17.88 -10.86
C VAL A 108 50.35 18.91 -11.95
N SER A 109 50.92 20.03 -11.49
CA SER A 109 52.01 20.81 -12.09
C SER A 109 51.88 21.32 -13.54
N HIS A 110 51.76 22.64 -13.68
CA HIS A 110 52.41 23.38 -14.76
C HIS A 110 53.47 24.31 -14.12
N TRP A 111 54.73 24.03 -14.43
CA TRP A 111 55.84 24.99 -14.36
C TRP A 111 55.79 25.89 -15.59
#